data_AF-A0A4R4ZIT3-F1
#
_entry.id   AF-A0A4R4ZIT3-F1
#
_cell.length_a   1.000
_cell.length_b   1.000
_cell.length_c   1.000
_cell.angle_alpha   90.00
_cell.angle_beta   90.00
_cell.angle_gamma   90.00
#
_symmetry.space_group_name_H-M   'P 1'
#
loop_
_entity.id
_entity.type
_entity.pdbx_description
1 polymer ?
#
loop_
_entity_poly.entity_id
_entity_poly.type
_entity_poly.pdbx_seq_one_letter_code
_entity_poly.pdbx_strand_id
1 'polypeptide(L)'
;MAALADDLDTGFAALYRAYRGAVFSTALRLCGRWAEAEDLAAEAFLRAYRALCGYGPERIAELRPRAWLLTILTNLWRNSLRTAARRPPPGPLEDAPDPP
;
A
#
# COMPACT_ATOMS: atom_id res chain seq x y z
N MET A 1 1.59 -17.50 -11.45
CA MET A 1 0.74 -16.43 -12.01
C MET A 1 -0.54 -16.96 -12.62
N ALA A 2 -0.54 -18.12 -13.30
CA ALA A 2 -1.78 -18.76 -13.81
C ALA A 2 -2.91 -18.83 -12.77
N ALA A 3 -2.59 -19.22 -11.52
CA ALA A 3 -3.55 -19.23 -10.43
C ALA A 3 -4.26 -17.90 -10.17
N LEU A 4 -3.64 -16.73 -10.42
CA LEU A 4 -4.31 -15.42 -10.28
C LEU A 4 -5.37 -15.16 -11.35
N ALA A 5 -5.22 -15.80 -12.53
CA ALA A 5 -6.17 -15.68 -13.63
C ALA A 5 -7.35 -16.63 -13.48
N ASP A 6 -7.13 -17.80 -12.86
CA ASP A 6 -8.16 -18.83 -12.66
C ASP A 6 -8.96 -18.61 -11.36
N ASP A 7 -8.27 -18.36 -10.24
CA ASP A 7 -8.86 -18.06 -8.94
C ASP A 7 -8.06 -16.94 -8.25
N LEU A 8 -8.59 -15.73 -8.34
CA LEU A 8 -7.93 -14.54 -7.82
C LEU A 8 -7.63 -14.65 -6.32
N ASP A 9 -8.51 -15.23 -5.52
CA ASP A 9 -8.33 -15.30 -4.06
C ASP A 9 -7.15 -16.21 -3.69
N THR A 10 -7.13 -17.43 -4.23
CA THR A 10 -6.03 -18.38 -4.01
C THR A 10 -4.73 -17.86 -4.61
N GLY A 11 -4.79 -17.33 -5.83
CA GLY A 11 -3.63 -16.75 -6.51
C GLY A 11 -3.04 -15.56 -5.75
N PHE A 12 -3.90 -14.72 -5.18
CA PHE A 12 -3.47 -13.56 -4.40
C PHE A 12 -2.85 -13.98 -3.07
N ALA A 13 -3.40 -14.99 -2.39
CA ALA A 13 -2.78 -15.53 -1.18
C ALA A 13 -1.34 -16.02 -1.43
N ALA A 14 -1.09 -16.67 -2.57
CA ALA A 14 0.26 -17.07 -2.98
C ALA A 14 1.17 -15.87 -3.27
N LEU A 15 0.67 -14.85 -3.99
CA LEU A 15 1.38 -13.60 -4.26
C LEU A 15 1.74 -12.87 -2.96
N TYR A 16 0.79 -12.75 -2.02
CA TYR A 16 1.01 -12.13 -0.72
C TYR A 16 2.11 -12.86 0.06
N ARG A 17 2.02 -14.19 0.19
CA ARG A 17 3.03 -14.98 0.90
C ARG A 17 4.43 -14.83 0.29
N ALA A 18 4.52 -14.79 -1.04
CA ALA A 18 5.79 -14.65 -1.76
C ALA A 18 6.44 -13.26 -1.57
N TYR A 19 5.64 -12.19 -1.50
CA TYR A 19 6.17 -10.82 -1.56
C TYR A 19 6.01 -10.00 -0.27
N ARG A 20 5.27 -10.48 0.74
CA ARG A 20 5.07 -9.76 2.02
C ARG A 20 6.37 -9.28 2.65
N GLY A 21 7.41 -10.12 2.67
CA GLY A 21 8.71 -9.75 3.25
C GLY A 21 9.41 -8.63 2.47
N ALA A 22 9.40 -8.69 1.14
CA ALA A 22 10.04 -7.68 0.29
C ALA A 22 9.31 -6.34 0.32
N VAL A 23 7.97 -6.37 0.32
CA VAL A 23 7.12 -5.18 0.43
C VAL A 23 7.31 -4.54 1.80
N PHE A 24 7.19 -5.31 2.88
CA PHE A 24 7.35 -4.81 4.25
C PHE A 24 8.75 -4.25 4.49
N SER A 25 9.81 -4.97 4.10
CA SER A 25 11.18 -4.47 4.25
C SER A 25 11.43 -3.17 3.49
N THR A 26 10.76 -2.98 2.34
CA THR A 26 10.85 -1.73 1.57
C THR A 26 10.07 -0.62 2.25
N ALA A 27 8.86 -0.90 2.73
CA ALA A 27 8.05 0.05 3.50
C ALA A 27 8.81 0.54 4.75
N LEU A 28 9.48 -0.38 5.47
CA LEU A 28 10.27 -0.04 6.65
C LEU A 28 11.45 0.88 6.32
N ARG A 29 12.14 0.65 5.18
CA ARG A 29 13.19 1.57 4.72
C ARG A 29 12.68 2.95 4.33
N LEU A 30 11.43 3.05 3.86
CA LEU A 30 10.83 4.31 3.44
C LEU A 30 10.27 5.13 4.61
N CYS A 31 9.64 4.47 5.58
CA CYS A 31 8.97 5.14 6.71
C CYS A 31 9.83 5.22 7.97
N GLY A 32 10.81 4.33 8.15
CA GLY A 32 11.65 4.28 9.35
C GLY A 32 10.94 3.85 10.65
N ARG A 33 9.62 3.59 10.60
CA ARG A 33 8.80 3.16 11.72
C ARG A 33 8.01 1.91 11.37
N TRP A 34 7.95 0.98 12.31
CA TRP A 34 7.32 -0.33 12.11
C TRP A 34 5.82 -0.23 11.82
N ALA A 35 5.07 0.52 12.63
CA ALA A 35 3.63 0.71 12.45
C ALA A 35 3.29 1.34 11.09
N GLU A 36 4.00 2.41 10.70
CA GLU A 36 3.80 3.04 9.39
C GLU A 36 4.15 2.10 8.22
N ALA A 37 5.14 1.23 8.41
CA ALA A 37 5.50 0.23 7.41
C ALA A 37 4.43 -0.85 7.24
N GLU A 38 3.79 -1.28 8.34
CA GLU A 38 2.67 -2.22 8.31
C GLU A 38 1.48 -1.62 7.57
N ASP A 39 1.07 -0.40 7.94
CA ASP A 39 -0.05 0.30 7.30
C ASP A 39 0.19 0.50 5.80
N LEU A 40 1.40 0.95 5.44
CA LEU A 40 1.77 1.19 4.05
C LEU A 40 1.80 -0.12 3.23
N ALA A 41 2.32 -1.21 3.82
CA ALA A 41 2.35 -2.51 3.16
C ALA A 41 0.93 -3.09 2.99
N ALA A 42 0.08 -2.99 4.01
CA ALA A 42 -1.30 -3.45 3.96
C ALA A 42 -2.10 -2.71 2.88
N GLU A 43 -2.02 -1.38 2.83
CA GLU A 43 -2.68 -0.57 1.81
C GLU A 43 -2.14 -0.90 0.40
N ALA A 44 -0.84 -1.18 0.26
CA ALA A 44 -0.27 -1.59 -1.02
C ALA A 44 -0.86 -2.92 -1.52
N PHE A 45 -0.99 -3.92 -0.65
CA PHE A 45 -1.62 -5.20 -1.00
C PHE A 45 -3.11 -5.04 -1.28
N LEU A 46 -3.83 -4.21 -0.53
CA LEU A 46 -5.24 -3.93 -0.78
C LEU A 46 -5.47 -3.29 -2.15
N ARG A 47 -4.63 -2.32 -2.54
CA ARG A 47 -4.67 -1.73 -3.88
C ARG A 47 -4.28 -2.71 -4.97
N ALA A 48 -3.30 -3.57 -4.71
CA ALA A 48 -2.92 -4.63 -5.63
C ALA A 48 -4.09 -5.58 -5.90
N TYR A 49 -4.78 -6.04 -4.84
CA TYR A 49 -5.96 -6.90 -4.97
C TYR A 49 -7.04 -6.25 -5.83
N ARG A 50 -7.43 -5.01 -5.49
CA ARG A 50 -8.44 -4.24 -6.24
C ARG A 50 -8.06 -4.04 -7.71
N ALA A 51 -6.78 -3.80 -8.00
CA ALA A 51 -6.30 -3.66 -9.38
C ALA A 51 -6.42 -4.99 -10.15
N LEU A 52 -6.07 -6.10 -9.53
CA LEU A 52 -6.17 -7.43 -10.15
C LEU A 52 -7.60 -7.83 -10.46
N CYS A 53 -8.59 -7.43 -9.64
CA CYS A 53 -10.01 -7.63 -9.95
C CYS A 53 -10.44 -7.03 -11.30
N GLY A 54 -9.74 -6.00 -11.79
CA GLY A 54 -10.02 -5.37 -13.09
C GLY A 54 -9.09 -5.81 -14.21
N TYR A 55 -8.17 -6.75 -13.98
CA TYR A 55 -7.22 -7.20 -15.00
C TYR A 55 -7.73 -8.45 -15.71
N GLY A 56 -7.61 -8.46 -17.04
CA GLY A 56 -7.82 -9.68 -17.82
C GLY A 56 -6.67 -10.69 -17.64
N PRO A 57 -6.90 -11.97 -18.00
CA PRO A 57 -5.95 -13.06 -17.81
C PRO A 57 -4.61 -12.84 -18.54
N GLU A 58 -4.63 -12.29 -19.75
CA GLU A 58 -3.42 -11.96 -20.53
C GLU A 58 -2.51 -10.97 -19.78
N ARG A 59 -3.11 -9.90 -19.24
CA ARG A 59 -2.39 -8.89 -18.46
C ARG A 59 -1.80 -9.47 -17.18
N ILE A 60 -2.50 -10.40 -16.54
CA ILE A 60 -2.02 -11.10 -15.33
C ILE A 60 -0.84 -12.01 -15.67
N ALA A 61 -0.85 -12.67 -16.83
CA ALA A 61 0.23 -13.55 -17.28
C ALA A 61 1.54 -12.78 -17.52
N GLU A 62 1.46 -11.55 -18.04
CA GLU A 62 2.63 -10.68 -18.30
C GLU A 62 3.10 -9.89 -17.08
N LEU A 63 2.32 -9.90 -15.99
CA LEU A 63 2.59 -9.08 -14.83
C LEU A 63 3.89 -9.49 -14.14
N ARG A 64 4.78 -8.51 -13.92
CA ARG A 64 6.00 -8.68 -13.10
C ARG A 64 5.68 -8.32 -11.64
N PRO A 65 5.36 -9.28 -10.75
CA PRO A 65 4.63 -8.97 -9.53
C PRO A 65 5.47 -8.15 -8.54
N ARG A 66 6.75 -8.49 -8.40
CA ARG A 66 7.67 -7.74 -7.52
C ARG A 66 7.77 -6.27 -7.91
N ALA A 67 8.09 -5.97 -9.17
CA ALA A 67 8.26 -4.60 -9.65
C ALA A 67 6.95 -3.81 -9.58
N TRP A 68 5.84 -4.47 -9.90
CA TRP A 68 4.51 -3.88 -9.83
C TRP A 68 4.09 -3.54 -8.38
N LEU A 69 4.26 -4.47 -7.44
CA LEU A 69 3.97 -4.23 -6.01
C LEU A 69 4.82 -3.10 -5.44
N LEU A 70 6.12 -3.07 -5.75
CA LEU A 70 7.00 -1.99 -5.28
C LEU A 70 6.63 -0.64 -5.91
N THR A 71 6.13 -0.63 -7.15
CA THR A 71 5.59 0.58 -7.77
C THR A 71 4.37 1.10 -7.01
N ILE A 72 3.41 0.23 -6.68
CA ILE A 72 2.22 0.60 -5.88
C ILE A 72 2.65 1.18 -4.53
N LEU A 73 3.54 0.47 -3.81
CA LEU A 73 4.06 0.87 -2.51
C LEU A 73 4.73 2.25 -2.55
N THR A 74 5.61 2.48 -3.53
CA THR A 74 6.35 3.73 -3.63
C THR A 74 5.43 4.89 -4.00
N ASN A 75 4.43 4.67 -4.85
CA ASN A 75 3.44 5.69 -5.20
C ASN A 75 2.58 6.07 -3.99
N LEU A 76 2.18 5.09 -3.18
CA LEU A 76 1.48 5.32 -1.92
C LEU A 76 2.29 6.21 -0.97
N TRP A 77 3.56 5.86 -0.74
CA TRP A 77 4.46 6.63 0.11
C TRP A 77 4.68 8.06 -0.40
N ARG A 78 4.92 8.25 -1.71
CA ARG A 78 5.06 9.60 -2.28
C ARG A 78 3.79 10.43 -2.10
N ASN A 79 2.62 9.80 -2.23
CA ASN A 79 1.34 10.48 -2.04
C ASN A 79 1.09 10.84 -0.57
N SER A 80 1.50 10.00 0.39
CA SER A 80 1.39 10.32 1.81
C SER A 80 2.28 11.53 2.16
N LEU A 81 3.52 11.58 1.65
CA LEU A 81 4.41 12.72 1.82
C LEU A 81 3.82 14.02 1.24
N ARG A 82 3.27 13.97 0.02
CA ARG A 82 2.59 15.12 -0.61
C ARG A 82 1.35 15.56 0.17
N THR A 83 0.69 14.65 0.87
CA THR A 83 -0.50 14.96 1.67
C THR A 83 -0.11 15.60 2.99
N ALA A 84 0.92 15.06 3.66
CA ALA A 84 1.48 15.65 4.88
C ALA A 84 2.01 17.07 4.63
N ALA A 85 2.73 17.30 3.53
CA ALA A 85 3.26 18.63 3.19
C ALA A 85 2.17 19.68 2.89
N ARG A 86 0.96 19.26 2.52
CA ARG A 86 -0.17 20.17 2.23
C ARG A 86 -1.09 20.40 3.43
N ARG A 87 -0.89 19.68 4.54
CA ARG A 87 -1.69 19.88 5.75
C ARG A 87 -1.25 21.21 6.39
N PRO A 88 -2.16 22.18 6.57
CA PRO A 88 -1.85 23.39 7.34
C PRO A 88 -1.37 22.98 8.73
N PRO A 89 -0.44 23.73 9.34
CA PRO A 89 -0.10 23.50 10.75
C PRO A 89 -1.41 23.52 11.56
N PRO A 90 -1.56 22.64 12.57
CA PRO A 90 -2.71 22.71 13.46
C PRO A 90 -2.84 24.16 13.92
N GLY A 91 -4.01 24.76 13.64
CA GLY A 91 -4.31 26.11 14.09
C GLY A 91 -4.16 26.17 15.62
N PRO A 92 -3.95 27.38 16.20
CA PRO A 92 -3.90 27.53 17.64
C PRO A 92 -5.10 26.79 18.25
N LEU A 93 -4.83 25.91 19.21
CA LEU A 93 -5.88 25.37 20.06
C LEU A 93 -6.48 26.58 20.76
N GLU A 94 -7.66 27.00 20.32
CA GLU A 94 -8.42 28.03 21.02
C GLU A 94 -8.79 27.39 22.37
N ASP A 95 -8.09 27.81 23.43
CA ASP A 95 -8.47 27.51 24.81
C ASP A 95 -9.89 28.05 24.97
N ALA A 96 -10.88 27.16 24.82
CA ALA A 96 -12.24 27.49 25.18
C ALA A 96 -12.20 27.87 26.67
N PRO A 97 -12.62 29.09 27.05
CA PRO A 97 -12.63 29.47 28.45
C PRO A 97 -13.50 28.48 29.23
N ASP A 98 -13.00 28.03 30.37
CA ASP A 98 -13.71 27.10 31.25
C ASP A 98 -15.09 27.70 31.58
N PRO A 99 -16.18 26.91 31.45
CA PRO A 99 -17.52 27.40 31.76
C PRO A 99 -17.63 27.77 33.25
N PRO A 100 -18.47 28.77 33.59
CA PRO A 100 -18.58 29.32 34.95
C PRO A 100 -19.17 28.34 35.98
#